data_AF-A0A950T1X1-F1
#
_entry.id   AF-A0A950T1X1-F1
#
_cell.length_a   1.000
_cell.length_b   1.000
_cell.length_c   1.000
_cell.angle_alpha   90.00
_cell.angle_beta   90.00
_cell.angle_gamma   90.00
#
_symmetry.space_group_name_H-M   'P 1'
#
loop_
_entity.id
_entity.type
_entity.pdbx_description
1 polymer ?
#
loop_
_entity_poly.entity_id
_entity_poly.type
_entity_poly.pdbx_seq_one_letter_code
_entity_poly.pdbx_strand_id
1 'polypeptide(L)'
;MFFPPESEGGAPSAGATLRQLFDERASNPPIWSISTDKLLLDYSGVWRYRELILPVPERYVVSRPEGNTGFYPVGIENCGAGHAGHRQIGIYAGLERFFLKHEGENPTGSFKDRGMTVGVTMANLLGAKAVACASTGNTSASLASYASQAGLRSIVFLPAGNVAGGKLAQSLAYGAKTIQIKGDFDDAMRLVEQVCDELGIYLLNSLNPFRVEGQKSIGFEILQQLDWQAPDWLVLPAGNLGNTSAIGKAFRQAYELSLISHMPRIASIQASGANPFYRSFIQNFAQRESVQAHTVASAIKIGNPVSYSRARRVIEECDGIVEEVSDEEILAAKTVIDRSGIGCEPAS
;
A
#
# COMPACT_ATOMS: atom_id res chain seq x y z
N MET A 1 -3.70 -29.58 4.28
CA MET A 1 -4.92 -30.28 4.73
C MET A 1 -5.71 -30.61 3.48
N PHE A 2 -5.98 -31.89 3.22
CA PHE A 2 -6.88 -32.33 2.15
C PHE A 2 -8.31 -32.38 2.74
N PHE A 3 -9.27 -31.72 2.10
CA PHE A 3 -10.69 -31.80 2.47
C PHE A 3 -11.46 -32.72 1.49
N PRO A 4 -12.42 -33.53 1.97
CA PRO A 4 -13.24 -34.45 1.15
C PRO A 4 -14.41 -33.71 0.45
N PRO A 5 -15.11 -34.35 -0.52
CA PRO A 5 -16.09 -33.67 -1.36
C PRO A 5 -17.41 -33.37 -0.60
N GLU A 6 -18.01 -32.25 -0.98
CA GLU A 6 -19.20 -31.64 -0.38
C GLU A 6 -20.46 -32.50 -0.51
N SER A 7 -21.22 -32.61 0.58
CA SER A 7 -22.58 -33.16 0.60
C SER A 7 -23.62 -32.04 0.62
N GLU A 8 -24.65 -32.19 -0.21
CA GLU A 8 -25.79 -31.28 -0.37
C GLU A 8 -26.51 -30.98 0.95
N GLY A 9 -26.67 -29.69 1.22
CA GLY A 9 -26.96 -29.11 2.54
C GLY A 9 -25.82 -28.17 2.96
N GLY A 10 -25.34 -27.36 2.02
CA GLY A 10 -24.01 -26.75 2.08
C GLY A 10 -23.91 -25.70 3.18
N ALA A 11 -23.10 -25.97 4.20
CA ALA A 11 -22.51 -24.90 5.00
C ALA A 11 -21.91 -23.86 4.04
N PRO A 12 -22.01 -22.54 4.33
CA PRO A 12 -21.43 -21.52 3.48
C PRO A 12 -19.96 -21.86 3.21
N SER A 13 -19.52 -21.69 1.96
CA SER A 13 -18.11 -21.88 1.61
C SER A 13 -17.25 -21.00 2.51
N ALA A 14 -16.01 -21.43 2.78
CA ALA A 14 -15.09 -20.64 3.62
C ALA A 14 -14.97 -19.18 3.14
N GLY A 15 -15.06 -18.96 1.83
CA GLY A 15 -15.15 -17.62 1.23
C GLY A 15 -16.40 -16.85 1.65
N ALA A 16 -17.60 -17.42 1.53
CA ALA A 16 -18.84 -16.76 1.92
C ALA A 16 -18.86 -16.37 3.40
N THR A 17 -18.36 -17.24 4.29
CA THR A 17 -18.22 -16.93 5.72
C THR A 17 -17.26 -15.77 5.97
N LEU A 18 -16.13 -15.71 5.26
CA LEU A 18 -15.17 -14.62 5.40
C LEU A 18 -15.73 -13.29 4.87
N ARG A 19 -16.45 -13.28 3.74
CA ARG A 19 -17.12 -12.06 3.22
C ARG A 19 -18.07 -11.50 4.28
N GLN A 20 -18.97 -12.34 4.77
CA GLN A 20 -19.93 -11.95 5.81
C GLN A 20 -19.22 -11.38 7.05
N LEU A 21 -18.19 -12.06 7.55
CA LEU A 21 -17.41 -11.62 8.70
C LEU A 21 -16.81 -10.22 8.48
N PHE A 22 -16.23 -9.96 7.31
CA PHE A 22 -15.63 -8.66 7.01
C PHE A 22 -16.67 -7.58 6.79
N ASP A 23 -17.82 -7.90 6.20
CA ASP A 23 -18.91 -6.95 5.94
C ASP A 23 -19.63 -6.56 7.24
N GLU A 24 -19.81 -7.50 8.17
CA GLU A 24 -20.35 -7.25 9.51
C GLU A 24 -19.46 -6.28 10.30
N ARG A 25 -18.13 -6.45 10.23
CA ARG A 25 -17.16 -5.53 10.84
C ARG A 25 -17.20 -4.13 10.23
N ALA A 26 -17.44 -4.04 8.92
CA ALA A 26 -17.53 -2.76 8.21
C ALA A 26 -18.82 -1.97 8.52
N SER A 27 -19.91 -2.66 8.88
CA SER A 27 -21.25 -2.09 9.00
C SER A 27 -21.48 -1.27 10.28
N ASN A 28 -20.60 -1.40 11.28
CA ASN A 28 -20.73 -0.65 12.53
C ASN A 28 -20.09 0.74 12.38
N PRO A 29 -20.84 1.85 12.55
CA PRO A 29 -20.22 3.17 12.61
C PRO A 29 -19.38 3.27 13.90
N PRO A 30 -18.28 4.04 13.91
CA PRO A 30 -17.49 4.25 15.12
C PRO A 30 -18.26 5.11 16.12
N ILE A 31 -19.14 4.46 16.89
CA ILE A 31 -19.70 5.06 18.09
C ILE A 31 -18.66 4.82 19.19
N TRP A 32 -17.97 5.88 19.57
CA TRP A 32 -17.10 5.88 20.74
C TRP A 32 -17.95 5.77 21.99
N SER A 33 -18.32 4.54 22.35
CA SER A 33 -18.85 4.27 23.69
C SER A 33 -17.77 4.63 24.69
N ILE A 34 -18.13 5.44 25.69
CA ILE A 34 -17.24 5.79 26.82
C ILE A 34 -16.68 4.52 27.50
N SER A 35 -17.27 3.35 27.25
CA SER A 35 -17.03 2.10 27.97
C SER A 35 -16.34 0.96 27.20
N THR A 36 -15.94 1.09 25.93
CA THR A 36 -15.34 -0.06 25.22
C THR A 36 -14.18 0.25 24.26
N ASP A 37 -13.02 -0.33 24.60
CA ASP A 37 -11.80 -0.46 23.77
C ASP A 37 -11.93 -1.47 22.60
N LYS A 38 -13.07 -2.18 22.48
CA LYS A 38 -13.17 -3.47 21.77
C LYS A 38 -13.40 -3.42 20.25
N LEU A 39 -13.62 -2.26 19.64
CA LEU A 39 -14.00 -2.16 18.21
C LEU A 39 -12.93 -1.50 17.31
N LEU A 40 -11.80 -1.05 17.89
CA LEU A 40 -10.76 -0.33 17.14
C LEU A 40 -10.17 -1.13 15.96
N LEU A 41 -10.11 -2.46 16.08
CA LEU A 41 -9.57 -3.32 15.02
C LEU A 41 -10.55 -3.50 13.86
N ASP A 42 -11.84 -3.53 14.13
CA ASP A 42 -12.87 -3.65 13.10
C ASP A 42 -12.98 -2.36 12.26
N TYR A 43 -12.65 -1.22 12.87
CA TYR A 43 -12.55 0.08 12.18
C TYR A 43 -11.25 0.31 11.43
N SER A 44 -10.26 -0.58 11.51
CA SER A 44 -9.09 -0.49 10.65
C SER A 44 -9.37 -1.23 9.34
N GLY A 45 -9.17 -0.55 8.22
CA GLY A 45 -9.16 -1.13 6.88
C GLY A 45 -8.01 -2.12 6.64
N VAL A 46 -7.14 -2.35 7.64
CA VAL A 46 -6.19 -3.45 7.69
C VAL A 46 -6.69 -4.55 8.63
N TRP A 47 -6.91 -4.24 9.90
CA TRP A 47 -7.18 -5.24 10.95
C TRP A 47 -8.60 -5.82 10.94
N ARG A 48 -9.52 -5.22 10.19
CA ARG A 48 -10.79 -5.85 9.82
C ARG A 48 -10.58 -7.18 9.10
N TYR A 49 -9.45 -7.34 8.40
CA TYR A 49 -9.06 -8.55 7.67
C TYR A 49 -8.01 -9.40 8.41
N ARG A 50 -7.86 -9.24 9.73
CA ARG A 50 -6.77 -9.83 10.55
C ARG A 50 -6.49 -11.32 10.32
N GLU A 51 -7.51 -12.12 10.01
CA GLU A 51 -7.40 -13.54 9.65
C GLU A 51 -6.53 -13.77 8.42
N LEU A 52 -6.56 -12.83 7.48
CA LEU A 52 -5.82 -12.86 6.24
C LEU A 52 -4.55 -12.00 6.29
N ILE A 53 -4.37 -11.14 7.29
CA ILE A 53 -3.22 -10.24 7.40
C ILE A 53 -2.13 -10.83 8.29
N LEU A 54 -2.41 -10.96 9.60
CA LEU A 54 -1.46 -11.41 10.60
C LEU A 54 -2.21 -11.85 11.87
N PRO A 55 -2.22 -13.15 12.22
CA PRO A 55 -2.82 -13.60 13.47
C PRO A 55 -1.89 -13.26 14.65
N VAL A 56 -2.19 -12.18 15.35
CA VAL A 56 -1.43 -11.69 16.51
C VAL A 56 -2.39 -11.32 17.65
N PRO A 57 -2.00 -11.51 18.93
CA PRO A 57 -2.84 -11.06 20.04
C PRO A 57 -3.09 -9.55 20.00
N GLU A 58 -4.35 -9.14 20.20
CA GLU A 58 -4.82 -7.75 20.04
C GLU A 58 -3.99 -6.74 20.85
N ARG A 59 -3.49 -7.13 22.03
CA ARG A 59 -2.65 -6.27 22.89
C ARG A 59 -1.37 -5.76 22.23
N TYR A 60 -0.90 -6.40 21.16
CA TYR A 60 0.29 -5.95 20.42
C TYR A 60 -0.04 -5.08 19.22
N VAL A 61 -1.31 -5.06 18.79
CA VAL A 61 -1.73 -4.37 17.58
C VAL A 61 -1.61 -2.86 17.77
N VAL A 62 -0.95 -2.22 16.81
CA VAL A 62 -0.77 -0.76 16.75
C VAL A 62 -1.52 -0.24 15.53
N SER A 63 -2.67 0.38 15.75
CA SER A 63 -3.60 0.80 14.70
C SER A 63 -4.03 2.25 14.89
N ARG A 64 -4.17 2.98 13.78
CA ARG A 64 -4.77 4.32 13.71
C ARG A 64 -5.72 4.33 12.53
N PRO A 65 -7.00 4.01 12.74
CA PRO A 65 -7.94 3.38 11.77
C PRO A 65 -7.56 3.59 10.29
N GLU A 66 -6.45 2.98 9.87
CA GLU A 66 -5.89 3.18 8.54
C GLU A 66 -6.61 2.31 7.54
N GLY A 67 -6.53 2.66 6.26
CA GLY A 67 -7.51 2.21 5.30
C GLY A 67 -8.86 2.89 5.52
N ASN A 68 -9.94 2.25 5.09
CA ASN A 68 -11.26 2.88 4.91
C ASN A 68 -11.19 4.14 4.04
N THR A 69 -10.24 4.17 3.11
CA THR A 69 -9.98 5.33 2.26
C THR A 69 -11.06 5.48 1.20
N GLY A 70 -11.27 6.72 0.76
CA GLY A 70 -12.26 7.07 -0.25
C GLY A 70 -12.15 6.18 -1.49
N PHE A 71 -13.31 5.72 -1.95
CA PHE A 71 -13.45 4.97 -3.19
C PHE A 71 -14.44 5.71 -4.07
N TYR A 72 -13.89 6.52 -4.97
CA TYR A 72 -14.64 7.54 -5.69
C TYR A 72 -15.08 6.99 -7.05
N PRO A 73 -16.38 6.90 -7.34
CA PRO A 73 -16.84 6.65 -8.70
C PRO A 73 -16.64 7.91 -9.54
N VAL A 74 -15.82 7.81 -10.58
CA VAL A 74 -15.39 8.97 -11.40
C VAL A 74 -15.62 8.75 -12.90
N GLY A 75 -16.09 7.57 -13.31
CA GLY A 75 -16.39 7.26 -14.71
C GLY A 75 -17.63 7.99 -15.23
N ILE A 76 -17.77 8.02 -16.56
CA ILE A 76 -18.87 8.72 -17.24
C ILE A 76 -20.24 8.17 -16.83
N GLU A 77 -20.38 6.87 -16.58
CA GLU A 77 -21.64 6.24 -16.19
C GLU A 77 -21.83 6.11 -14.69
N ASN A 78 -20.79 5.72 -13.96
CA ASN A 78 -20.90 5.41 -12.52
C ASN A 78 -20.74 6.64 -11.62
N CYS A 79 -20.31 7.79 -12.14
CA CYS A 79 -20.25 9.03 -11.37
C CYS A 79 -21.68 9.54 -11.06
N GLY A 80 -22.07 9.52 -9.79
CA GLY A 80 -23.40 9.91 -9.35
C GLY A 80 -23.77 11.39 -9.62
N ALA A 81 -25.04 11.73 -9.48
CA ALA A 81 -25.50 13.12 -9.53
C ALA A 81 -24.77 13.97 -8.47
N GLY A 82 -24.56 15.27 -8.76
CA GLY A 82 -23.89 16.19 -7.85
C GLY A 82 -22.35 16.16 -7.86
N HIS A 83 -21.73 15.24 -8.60
CA HIS A 83 -20.26 15.07 -8.65
C HIS A 83 -19.67 15.50 -10.00
N ALA A 84 -20.08 16.68 -10.49
CA ALA A 84 -19.70 17.17 -11.83
C ALA A 84 -18.17 17.27 -12.04
N GLY A 85 -17.41 17.61 -10.98
CA GLY A 85 -15.94 17.59 -11.00
C GLY A 85 -15.39 16.19 -11.24
N HIS A 86 -15.83 15.20 -10.46
CA HIS A 86 -15.37 13.80 -10.58
C HIS A 86 -15.60 13.23 -11.99
N ARG A 87 -16.73 13.57 -12.63
CA ARG A 87 -17.04 13.15 -14.00
C ARG A 87 -16.00 13.62 -15.02
N GLN A 88 -15.32 14.75 -14.78
CA GLN A 88 -14.27 15.25 -15.68
C GLN A 88 -13.09 14.30 -15.75
N ILE A 89 -12.80 13.56 -14.67
CA ILE A 89 -11.75 12.54 -14.65
C ILE A 89 -12.11 11.39 -15.61
N GLY A 90 -13.34 10.87 -15.53
CA GLY A 90 -13.82 9.83 -16.45
C GLY A 90 -13.85 10.28 -17.91
N ILE A 91 -14.24 11.54 -18.17
CA ILE A 91 -14.22 12.13 -19.53
C ILE A 91 -12.79 12.23 -20.05
N TYR A 92 -11.86 12.74 -19.23
CA TYR A 92 -10.45 12.85 -19.60
C TYR A 92 -9.82 11.49 -19.89
N ALA A 93 -10.12 10.49 -19.06
CA ALA A 93 -9.65 9.12 -19.25
C ALA A 93 -10.38 8.36 -20.38
N GLY A 94 -11.54 8.85 -20.82
CA GLY A 94 -12.39 8.16 -21.79
C GLY A 94 -13.03 6.87 -21.24
N LEU A 95 -13.34 6.81 -19.94
CA LEU A 95 -13.82 5.60 -19.26
C LEU A 95 -15.25 5.75 -18.71
N GLU A 96 -16.09 4.76 -19.00
CA GLU A 96 -17.49 4.69 -18.56
C GLU A 96 -17.63 4.33 -17.08
N ARG A 97 -16.98 3.25 -16.64
CA ARG A 97 -16.99 2.77 -15.25
C ARG A 97 -15.59 2.78 -14.69
N PHE A 98 -15.28 3.83 -13.93
CA PHE A 98 -13.95 4.07 -13.38
C PHE A 98 -14.05 4.50 -11.93
N PHE A 99 -13.12 4.02 -11.10
CA PHE A 99 -13.06 4.34 -9.68
C PHE A 99 -11.64 4.76 -9.28
N LEU A 100 -11.53 5.71 -8.36
CA LEU A 100 -10.26 6.06 -7.71
C LEU A 100 -10.26 5.56 -6.28
N LYS A 101 -9.25 4.74 -5.93
CA LYS A 101 -8.98 4.34 -4.55
C LYS A 101 -7.97 5.30 -3.92
N HIS A 102 -8.44 6.19 -3.04
CA HIS A 102 -7.65 7.32 -2.57
C HIS A 102 -6.79 7.01 -1.35
N GLU A 103 -5.68 6.32 -1.57
CA GLU A 103 -4.76 5.96 -0.50
C GLU A 103 -4.01 7.14 0.17
N GLY A 104 -4.14 8.35 -0.38
CA GLY A 104 -3.68 9.60 0.24
C GLY A 104 -4.54 10.08 1.41
N GLU A 105 -5.71 9.47 1.65
CA GLU A 105 -6.58 9.79 2.80
C GLU A 105 -6.26 8.97 4.06
N ASN A 106 -5.21 8.17 4.00
CA ASN A 106 -4.68 7.49 5.18
C ASN A 106 -4.16 8.50 6.23
N PRO A 107 -3.99 8.07 7.50
CA PRO A 107 -3.68 8.98 8.62
C PRO A 107 -2.42 9.86 8.49
N THR A 108 -1.41 9.42 7.74
CA THR A 108 -0.21 10.20 7.42
C THR A 108 -0.17 10.69 5.97
N GLY A 109 -1.26 10.52 5.23
CA GLY A 109 -1.36 10.94 3.83
C GLY A 109 -0.82 9.93 2.82
N SER A 110 -0.66 8.65 3.19
CA SER A 110 -0.09 7.66 2.27
C SER A 110 -0.49 6.21 2.58
N PHE A 111 -0.55 5.37 1.54
CA PHE A 111 -0.72 3.91 1.66
C PHE A 111 0.30 3.20 2.55
N LYS A 112 1.43 3.86 2.87
CA LYS A 112 2.49 3.30 3.72
C LYS A 112 1.96 2.90 5.09
N ASP A 113 0.93 3.59 5.57
CA ASP A 113 0.26 3.35 6.85
C ASP A 113 -0.24 1.92 6.99
N ARG A 114 -0.82 1.38 5.92
CA ARG A 114 -1.29 -0.01 5.90
C ARG A 114 -0.19 -1.03 6.15
N GLY A 115 0.98 -0.81 5.58
CA GLY A 115 2.13 -1.68 5.83
C GLY A 115 2.76 -1.41 7.20
N MET A 116 2.76 -0.15 7.63
CA MET A 116 3.45 0.26 8.85
C MET A 116 2.73 -0.19 10.12
N THR A 117 1.39 -0.21 10.12
CA THR A 117 0.61 -0.76 11.23
C THR A 117 1.00 -2.21 11.53
N VAL A 118 1.14 -3.06 10.51
CA VAL A 118 1.52 -4.47 10.68
C VAL A 118 3.00 -4.59 11.06
N GLY A 119 3.86 -3.82 10.40
CA GLY A 119 5.30 -3.82 10.67
C GLY A 119 5.64 -3.39 12.10
N VAL A 120 4.99 -2.35 12.62
CA VAL A 120 5.18 -1.85 13.99
C VAL A 120 4.50 -2.78 15.00
N THR A 121 3.36 -3.38 14.67
CA THR A 121 2.76 -4.45 15.48
C THR A 121 3.72 -5.61 15.68
N MET A 122 4.45 -6.01 14.64
CA MET A 122 5.49 -7.03 14.76
C MET A 122 6.68 -6.57 15.60
N ALA A 123 7.12 -5.32 15.45
CA ALA A 123 8.16 -4.77 16.32
C ALA A 123 7.75 -4.81 17.80
N ASN A 124 6.49 -4.47 18.10
CA ASN A 124 5.91 -4.52 19.43
C ASN A 124 5.82 -5.95 19.97
N LEU A 125 5.35 -6.90 19.14
CA LEU A 125 5.30 -8.32 19.48
C LEU A 125 6.68 -8.89 19.84
N LEU A 126 7.72 -8.49 19.10
CA LEU A 126 9.10 -8.90 19.32
C LEU A 126 9.78 -8.16 20.49
N GLY A 127 9.08 -7.23 21.14
CA GLY A 127 9.62 -6.47 22.27
C GLY A 127 10.69 -5.44 21.89
N ALA A 128 10.73 -5.02 20.62
CA ALA A 128 11.69 -4.03 20.14
C ALA A 128 11.58 -2.73 20.94
N LYS A 129 12.69 -2.01 21.11
CA LYS A 129 12.74 -0.71 21.82
C LYS A 129 12.89 0.48 20.88
N ALA A 130 13.13 0.19 19.61
CA ALA A 130 13.27 1.18 18.55
C ALA A 130 12.97 0.54 17.20
N VAL A 131 12.49 1.36 16.28
CA VAL A 131 12.30 1.03 14.88
C VAL A 131 13.06 2.01 14.01
N ALA A 132 13.48 1.57 12.83
CA ALA A 132 14.20 2.43 11.90
C ALA A 132 13.77 2.26 10.44
N CYS A 133 14.03 3.30 9.64
CA CYS A 133 14.05 3.19 8.18
C CYS A 133 15.10 4.11 7.58
N ALA A 134 15.53 3.79 6.35
CA ALA A 134 16.35 4.65 5.52
C ALA A 134 15.50 5.25 4.38
N SER A 135 14.77 6.31 4.68
CA SER A 135 13.89 7.00 3.73
C SER A 135 13.63 8.43 4.17
N THR A 136 13.52 9.36 3.23
CA THR A 136 13.19 10.78 3.49
C THR A 136 11.71 11.11 3.26
N GLY A 137 10.86 10.16 2.87
CA GLY A 137 9.48 10.42 2.39
C GLY A 137 8.39 9.71 3.18
N ASN A 138 7.30 9.33 2.49
CA ASN A 138 6.09 8.75 3.11
C ASN A 138 6.38 7.55 4.04
N THR A 139 7.42 6.77 3.78
CA THR A 139 7.83 5.65 4.65
C THR A 139 8.29 6.14 6.02
N SER A 140 9.10 7.20 6.11
CA SER A 140 9.60 7.69 7.40
C SER A 140 8.51 8.39 8.20
N ALA A 141 7.61 9.11 7.53
CA ALA A 141 6.47 9.76 8.18
C ALA A 141 5.52 8.74 8.80
N SER A 142 5.16 7.71 8.02
CA SER A 142 4.35 6.59 8.49
C SER A 142 5.04 5.85 9.65
N LEU A 143 6.34 5.52 9.51
CA LEU A 143 7.10 4.85 10.56
C LEU A 143 7.06 5.63 11.87
N ALA A 144 7.36 6.93 11.80
CA ALA A 144 7.39 7.79 12.97
C ALA A 144 6.02 7.87 13.65
N SER A 145 4.94 7.98 12.87
CA SER A 145 3.56 8.04 13.39
C SER A 145 3.17 6.79 14.16
N TYR A 146 3.38 5.60 13.58
CA TYR A 146 3.03 4.33 14.23
C TYR A 146 3.96 3.99 15.39
N ALA A 147 5.25 4.29 15.27
CA ALA A 147 6.20 4.11 16.38
C ALA A 147 5.82 4.96 17.60
N SER A 148 5.41 6.22 17.37
CA SER A 148 4.96 7.13 18.42
C SER A 148 3.76 6.56 19.20
N GLN A 149 2.76 6.03 18.48
CA GLN A 149 1.60 5.37 19.09
C GLN A 149 1.96 4.12 19.90
N ALA A 150 2.96 3.37 19.44
CA ALA A 150 3.45 2.18 20.13
C ALA A 150 4.41 2.49 21.30
N GLY A 151 4.75 3.76 21.55
CA GLY A 151 5.76 4.14 22.53
C GLY A 151 7.19 3.70 22.14
N LEU A 152 7.44 3.46 20.85
CA LEU A 152 8.73 3.04 20.32
C LEU A 152 9.54 4.26 19.85
N ARG A 153 10.86 4.21 20.06
CA ARG A 153 11.77 5.20 19.45
C ARG A 153 11.80 5.00 17.94
N SER A 154 11.58 6.04 17.15
CA SER A 154 11.75 5.99 15.69
C SER A 154 13.03 6.67 15.26
N ILE A 155 13.78 6.02 14.37
CA ILE A 155 15.06 6.50 13.85
C ILE A 155 14.99 6.56 12.32
N VAL A 156 15.36 7.70 11.75
CA VAL A 156 15.32 7.93 10.30
C VAL A 156 16.74 8.18 9.81
N PHE A 157 17.29 7.24 9.05
CA PHE A 157 18.63 7.32 8.50
C PHE A 157 18.62 7.94 7.11
N LEU A 158 19.46 8.94 6.88
CA LEU A 158 19.48 9.71 5.65
C LEU A 158 20.91 9.91 5.15
N PRO A 159 21.19 9.87 3.84
CA PRO A 159 22.47 10.30 3.32
C PRO A 159 22.66 11.82 3.55
N ALA A 160 23.87 12.23 3.94
CA ALA A 160 24.21 13.63 4.15
C ALA A 160 24.00 14.47 2.87
N GLY A 161 23.48 15.69 3.02
CA GLY A 161 23.31 16.65 1.90
C GLY A 161 22.02 16.52 1.08
N ASN A 162 21.24 15.44 1.26
CA ASN A 162 19.99 15.19 0.52
C ASN A 162 18.72 15.44 1.36
N VAL A 163 18.74 16.47 2.21
CA VAL A 163 17.64 16.73 3.15
C VAL A 163 16.74 17.86 2.64
N ALA A 164 15.60 17.51 2.04
CA ALA A 164 14.50 18.45 1.84
C ALA A 164 13.71 18.59 3.14
N GLY A 165 13.83 19.73 3.83
CA GLY A 165 13.20 19.97 5.13
C GLY A 165 11.69 19.69 5.16
N GLY A 166 10.97 20.03 4.07
CA GLY A 166 9.55 19.75 3.94
C GLY A 166 9.19 18.27 3.98
N LYS A 167 10.05 17.38 3.44
CA LYS A 167 9.80 15.92 3.44
C LYS A 167 10.01 15.28 4.81
N LEU A 168 10.92 15.84 5.62
CA LEU A 168 11.18 15.35 6.97
C LEU A 168 10.25 15.94 8.03
N ALA A 169 9.59 17.06 7.75
CA ALA A 169 8.78 17.80 8.72
C ALA A 169 7.78 16.90 9.45
N GLN A 170 7.05 16.04 8.73
CA GLN A 170 6.08 15.12 9.32
C GLN A 170 6.75 14.05 10.20
N SER A 171 7.90 13.51 9.79
CA SER A 171 8.64 12.52 10.59
C SER A 171 9.15 13.12 11.89
N LEU A 172 9.69 14.36 11.84
CA LEU A 172 10.15 15.11 13.00
C LEU A 172 8.99 15.48 13.94
N ALA A 173 7.85 15.89 13.39
CA ALA A 173 6.65 16.22 14.16
C ALA A 173 6.11 15.01 14.96
N TYR A 174 6.25 13.80 14.42
CA TYR A 174 5.93 12.56 15.14
C TYR A 174 7.04 12.08 16.10
N GLY A 175 8.13 12.84 16.24
CA GLY A 175 9.20 12.58 17.21
C GLY A 175 10.34 11.70 16.72
N ALA A 176 10.49 11.50 15.40
CA ALA A 176 11.60 10.71 14.88
C ALA A 176 12.96 11.38 15.08
N LYS A 177 13.96 10.59 15.47
CA LYS A 177 15.35 11.02 15.50
C LYS A 177 15.97 10.81 14.12
N THR A 178 16.30 11.90 13.43
CA THR A 178 16.97 11.85 12.12
C THR A 178 18.48 11.78 12.28
N ILE A 179 19.11 10.79 11.67
CA ILE A 179 20.57 10.61 11.66
C ILE A 179 21.07 10.71 10.22
N GLN A 180 21.95 11.68 9.97
CA GLN A 180 22.61 11.81 8.67
C GLN A 180 23.88 10.96 8.65
N ILE A 181 23.99 10.10 7.65
CA ILE A 181 25.14 9.23 7.41
C ILE A 181 25.96 9.86 6.30
N LYS A 182 27.26 10.06 6.57
CA LYS A 182 28.23 10.46 5.54
C LYS A 182 28.67 9.22 4.77
N GLY A 183 28.50 9.23 3.46
CA GLY A 183 28.86 8.10 2.59
C GLY A 183 28.00 8.08 1.33
N ASP A 184 28.30 7.15 0.42
CA ASP A 184 27.37 6.81 -0.66
C ASP A 184 26.14 6.09 -0.10
N PHE A 185 25.09 5.97 -0.91
CA PHE A 185 23.81 5.41 -0.47
C PHE A 185 23.94 3.94 -0.03
N ASP A 186 24.76 3.15 -0.71
CA ASP A 186 24.89 1.72 -0.49
C ASP A 186 25.70 1.42 0.79
N ASP A 187 26.79 2.17 1.02
CA ASP A 187 27.55 2.13 2.28
C ASP A 187 26.68 2.56 3.46
N ALA A 188 25.87 3.60 3.28
CA ALA A 188 24.94 4.05 4.31
C ALA A 188 23.90 2.99 4.65
N MET A 189 23.34 2.30 3.64
CA MET A 189 22.39 1.20 3.86
C MET A 189 23.03 0.02 4.60
N ARG A 190 24.24 -0.38 4.21
CA ARG A 190 24.98 -1.47 4.87
C ARG A 190 25.25 -1.16 6.34
N LEU A 191 25.64 0.09 6.63
CA LEU A 191 25.86 0.56 7.99
C LEU A 191 24.56 0.57 8.81
N VAL A 192 23.43 0.97 8.20
CA VAL A 192 22.13 0.95 8.88
C VAL A 192 21.73 -0.46 9.28
N GLU A 193 21.89 -1.44 8.38
CA GLU A 193 21.59 -2.83 8.68
C GLU A 193 22.47 -3.34 9.83
N GLN A 194 23.77 -3.12 9.76
CA GLN A 194 24.71 -3.51 10.82
C GLN A 194 24.35 -2.88 12.18
N VAL A 195 24.10 -1.57 12.22
CA VAL A 195 23.73 -0.87 13.46
C VAL A 195 22.41 -1.36 14.01
N CYS A 196 21.45 -1.68 13.13
CA CYS A 196 20.16 -2.19 13.57
C CYS A 196 20.28 -3.58 14.20
N ASP A 197 21.07 -4.46 13.59
CA ASP A 197 21.31 -5.82 14.09
C ASP A 197 22.06 -5.80 15.42
N GLU A 198 23.12 -4.99 15.54
CA GLU A 198 23.93 -4.88 16.77
C GLU A 198 23.14 -4.28 17.95
N LEU A 199 22.25 -3.30 17.69
CA LEU A 199 21.51 -2.59 18.72
C LEU A 199 20.08 -3.11 18.95
N GLY A 200 19.65 -4.15 18.22
CA GLY A 200 18.29 -4.69 18.28
C GLY A 200 17.22 -3.67 17.86
N ILE A 201 17.53 -2.81 16.88
CA ILE A 201 16.58 -1.85 16.29
C ILE A 201 15.85 -2.57 15.16
N TYR A 202 14.51 -2.57 15.20
CA TYR A 202 13.73 -3.27 14.18
C TYR A 202 13.65 -2.46 12.88
N LEU A 203 14.27 -2.95 11.82
CA LEU A 203 14.35 -2.25 10.53
C LEU A 203 13.07 -2.46 9.68
N LEU A 204 12.40 -1.36 9.35
CA LEU A 204 11.17 -1.28 8.56
C LEU A 204 11.43 -0.67 7.18
N ASN A 205 12.23 -1.36 6.37
CA ASN A 205 12.51 -1.00 4.98
C ASN A 205 11.48 -1.62 4.00
N SER A 206 11.66 -1.40 2.69
CA SER A 206 10.75 -1.93 1.66
C SER A 206 10.76 -3.46 1.50
N LEU A 207 11.76 -4.14 2.09
CA LEU A 207 11.87 -5.61 2.05
C LEU A 207 11.13 -6.29 3.19
N ASN A 208 10.76 -5.54 4.24
CA ASN A 208 10.08 -6.09 5.41
C ASN A 208 8.77 -6.81 4.98
N PRO A 209 8.63 -8.12 5.23
CA PRO A 209 7.52 -8.91 4.71
C PRO A 209 6.17 -8.48 5.29
N PHE A 210 6.15 -8.01 6.54
CA PHE A 210 4.91 -7.62 7.20
C PHE A 210 4.30 -6.34 6.63
N ARG A 211 5.12 -5.48 6.03
CA ARG A 211 4.60 -4.32 5.30
C ARG A 211 3.79 -4.73 4.07
N VAL A 212 4.22 -5.79 3.39
CA VAL A 212 3.50 -6.36 2.24
C VAL A 212 2.17 -6.98 2.69
N GLU A 213 2.15 -7.68 3.83
CA GLU A 213 0.89 -8.20 4.39
C GLU A 213 -0.11 -7.09 4.70
N GLY A 214 0.34 -5.99 5.30
CA GLY A 214 -0.53 -4.85 5.54
C GLY A 214 -1.04 -4.17 4.27
N GLN A 215 -0.16 -3.95 3.29
CA GLN A 215 -0.53 -3.35 1.98
C GLN A 215 -1.52 -4.19 1.18
N LYS A 216 -1.53 -5.51 1.36
CA LYS A 216 -2.49 -6.43 0.74
C LYS A 216 -3.94 -6.06 1.03
N SER A 217 -4.20 -5.46 2.21
CA SER A 217 -5.53 -5.00 2.59
C SER A 217 -6.15 -4.00 1.61
N ILE A 218 -5.35 -3.28 0.82
CA ILE A 218 -5.87 -2.43 -0.27
C ILE A 218 -6.72 -3.27 -1.24
N GLY A 219 -6.21 -4.43 -1.64
CA GLY A 219 -6.91 -5.33 -2.56
C GLY A 219 -8.20 -5.88 -1.95
N PHE A 220 -8.17 -6.34 -0.70
CA PHE A 220 -9.38 -6.81 -0.02
C PHE A 220 -10.41 -5.71 0.16
N GLU A 221 -9.98 -4.50 0.51
CA GLU A 221 -10.88 -3.37 0.68
C GLU A 221 -11.51 -2.91 -0.63
N ILE A 222 -10.76 -2.91 -1.74
CA ILE A 222 -11.34 -2.66 -3.07
C ILE A 222 -12.39 -3.71 -3.41
N LEU A 223 -12.09 -5.00 -3.18
CA LEU A 223 -13.05 -6.07 -3.42
C LEU A 223 -14.30 -5.91 -2.56
N GLN A 224 -14.15 -5.65 -1.25
CA GLN A 224 -15.27 -5.40 -0.34
C GLN A 224 -16.11 -4.19 -0.79
N GLN A 225 -15.47 -3.08 -1.17
CA GLN A 225 -16.15 -1.87 -1.65
C GLN A 225 -16.86 -2.06 -3.00
N LEU A 226 -16.47 -3.06 -3.78
CA LEU A 226 -17.13 -3.50 -5.00
C LEU A 226 -18.10 -4.66 -4.76
N ASP A 227 -18.57 -4.85 -3.53
CA ASP A 227 -19.49 -5.94 -3.17
C ASP A 227 -18.94 -7.32 -3.57
N TRP A 228 -17.64 -7.52 -3.34
CA TRP A 228 -16.88 -8.71 -3.70
C TRP A 228 -16.91 -9.06 -5.20
N GLN A 229 -17.24 -8.09 -6.06
CA GLN A 229 -17.08 -8.19 -7.50
C GLN A 229 -15.67 -7.75 -7.89
N ALA A 230 -14.90 -8.72 -8.40
CA ALA A 230 -13.57 -8.45 -8.93
C ALA A 230 -13.64 -7.46 -10.09
N PRO A 231 -12.82 -6.37 -10.09
CA PRO A 231 -12.76 -5.46 -11.23
C PRO A 231 -12.01 -6.13 -12.40
N ASP A 232 -12.28 -5.68 -13.63
CA ASP A 232 -11.55 -6.14 -14.80
C ASP A 232 -10.06 -5.77 -14.73
N TRP A 233 -9.80 -4.55 -14.25
CA TRP A 233 -8.46 -3.97 -14.15
C TRP A 233 -8.25 -3.26 -12.82
N LEU A 234 -7.06 -3.44 -12.27
CA LEU A 234 -6.49 -2.56 -11.25
C LEU A 234 -5.23 -1.88 -11.82
N VAL A 235 -5.27 -0.56 -11.93
CA VAL A 235 -4.15 0.27 -12.38
C VAL A 235 -3.48 0.90 -11.17
N LEU A 236 -2.15 0.81 -11.07
CA LEU A 236 -1.41 1.38 -9.95
C LEU A 236 -0.03 1.90 -10.33
N PRO A 237 0.45 2.96 -9.65
CA PRO A 237 1.80 3.46 -9.83
C PRO A 237 2.86 2.49 -9.27
N ALA A 238 3.98 2.36 -9.99
CA ALA A 238 4.97 1.32 -9.80
C ALA A 238 6.38 1.87 -9.57
N GLY A 239 6.74 2.06 -8.30
CA GLY A 239 8.10 2.40 -7.85
C GLY A 239 8.90 1.16 -7.45
N ASN A 240 8.92 0.85 -6.15
CA ASN A 240 9.58 -0.35 -5.61
C ASN A 240 8.83 -1.67 -5.87
N LEU A 241 7.69 -1.61 -6.57
CA LEU A 241 6.80 -2.73 -6.90
C LEU A 241 6.20 -3.49 -5.70
N GLY A 242 6.25 -2.88 -4.51
CA GLY A 242 5.68 -3.44 -3.29
C GLY A 242 4.17 -3.58 -3.38
N ASN A 243 3.46 -2.53 -3.83
CA ASN A 243 2.00 -2.58 -4.00
C ASN A 243 1.57 -3.57 -5.09
N THR A 244 2.27 -3.62 -6.23
CA THR A 244 2.02 -4.63 -7.27
C THR A 244 2.06 -6.03 -6.66
N SER A 245 3.12 -6.31 -5.89
CA SER A 245 3.29 -7.60 -5.22
C SER A 245 2.22 -7.87 -4.16
N ALA A 246 1.90 -6.86 -3.32
CA ALA A 246 0.96 -6.98 -2.22
C ALA A 246 -0.47 -7.20 -2.71
N ILE A 247 -0.91 -6.43 -3.70
CA ILE A 247 -2.28 -6.49 -4.21
C ILE A 247 -2.48 -7.74 -5.09
N GLY A 248 -1.49 -8.11 -5.91
CA GLY A 248 -1.54 -9.39 -6.61
C GLY A 248 -1.61 -10.58 -5.64
N LYS A 249 -0.93 -10.51 -4.49
CA LYS A 249 -1.11 -11.49 -3.40
C LYS A 249 -2.54 -11.47 -2.85
N ALA A 250 -3.16 -10.30 -2.68
CA ALA A 250 -4.55 -10.17 -2.22
C ALA A 250 -5.51 -10.88 -3.18
N PHE A 251 -5.40 -10.60 -4.48
CA PHE A 251 -6.25 -11.19 -5.50
C PHE A 251 -6.08 -12.70 -5.59
N ARG A 252 -4.83 -13.20 -5.57
CA ARG A 252 -4.57 -14.64 -5.55
C ARG A 252 -5.23 -15.31 -4.36
N GLN A 253 -5.03 -14.77 -3.16
CA GLN A 253 -5.65 -15.32 -1.94
C GLN A 253 -7.19 -15.22 -1.98
N ALA A 254 -7.73 -14.12 -2.48
CA ALA A 254 -9.17 -13.96 -2.63
C ALA A 254 -9.76 -15.00 -3.59
N TYR A 255 -9.08 -15.26 -4.71
CA TYR A 255 -9.49 -16.29 -5.68
C TYR A 255 -9.37 -17.71 -5.10
N GLU A 256 -8.23 -18.04 -4.48
CA GLU A 256 -8.01 -19.34 -3.82
C GLU A 256 -9.03 -19.63 -2.72
N LEU A 257 -9.48 -18.60 -2.00
CA LEU A 257 -10.50 -18.70 -0.95
C LEU A 257 -11.94 -18.55 -1.48
N SER A 258 -12.14 -18.45 -2.79
CA SER A 258 -13.45 -18.22 -3.42
C SER A 258 -14.17 -16.94 -2.94
N LEU A 259 -13.40 -15.93 -2.50
CA LEU A 259 -13.90 -14.57 -2.25
C LEU A 259 -14.21 -13.81 -3.54
N ILE A 260 -13.69 -14.27 -4.67
CA ILE A 260 -13.97 -13.76 -6.01
C ILE A 260 -14.03 -14.92 -7.00
N SER A 261 -14.70 -14.72 -8.13
CA SER A 261 -14.90 -15.75 -9.16
C SER A 261 -13.84 -15.77 -10.26
N HIS A 262 -13.03 -14.71 -10.37
CA HIS A 262 -11.97 -14.57 -11.36
C HIS A 262 -10.88 -13.64 -10.84
N MET A 263 -9.68 -13.71 -11.43
CA MET A 263 -8.55 -12.85 -11.10
C MET A 263 -8.63 -11.52 -11.87
N PRO A 264 -8.58 -10.36 -11.19
CA PRO A 264 -8.41 -9.06 -11.85
C PRO A 264 -7.09 -8.98 -12.61
N ARG A 265 -7.07 -8.25 -13.72
CA ARG A 265 -5.82 -7.87 -14.39
C ARG A 265 -5.16 -6.70 -13.68
N ILE A 266 -3.82 -6.63 -13.74
CA ILE A 266 -3.05 -5.56 -13.08
C ILE A 266 -2.24 -4.78 -14.12
N ALA A 267 -2.35 -3.45 -14.11
CA ALA A 267 -1.50 -2.55 -14.89
C ALA A 267 -0.56 -1.77 -13.95
N SER A 268 0.74 -2.06 -14.02
CA SER A 268 1.77 -1.34 -13.25
C SER A 268 2.36 -0.20 -14.07
N ILE A 269 2.17 1.04 -13.63
CA ILE A 269 2.55 2.24 -14.39
C ILE A 269 3.82 2.87 -13.83
N GLN A 270 4.85 3.04 -14.65
CA GLN A 270 6.10 3.72 -14.28
C GLN A 270 6.23 5.08 -14.96
N ALA A 271 7.00 5.99 -14.36
CA ALA A 271 7.42 7.20 -15.07
C ALA A 271 8.51 6.83 -16.09
N SER A 272 8.52 7.42 -17.29
CA SER A 272 9.48 7.05 -18.35
C SER A 272 10.94 7.23 -17.95
N GLY A 273 11.25 8.21 -17.10
CA GLY A 273 12.60 8.39 -16.56
C GLY A 273 12.94 7.47 -15.37
N ALA A 274 12.04 6.59 -14.93
CA ALA A 274 12.22 5.63 -13.84
C ALA A 274 11.49 4.30 -14.14
N ASN A 275 11.76 3.72 -15.31
CA ASN A 275 10.99 2.65 -15.94
C ASN A 275 11.69 1.25 -16.05
N PRO A 276 12.53 0.79 -15.09
CA PRO A 276 13.29 -0.45 -15.26
C PRO A 276 12.40 -1.70 -15.37
N PHE A 277 11.22 -1.69 -14.75
CA PHE A 277 10.27 -2.81 -14.82
C PHE A 277 9.57 -2.84 -16.19
N TYR A 278 9.20 -1.69 -16.74
CA TYR A 278 8.68 -1.57 -18.10
C TYR A 278 9.69 -2.06 -19.15
N ARG A 279 10.95 -1.59 -19.07
CA ARG A 279 12.04 -2.04 -19.96
C ARG A 279 12.24 -3.56 -19.91
N SER A 280 12.09 -4.14 -18.73
CA SER A 280 12.15 -5.59 -18.56
C SER A 280 10.93 -6.28 -19.17
N PHE A 281 9.72 -5.73 -18.97
CA PHE A 281 8.45 -6.28 -19.47
C PHE A 281 8.41 -6.36 -21.00
N ILE A 282 8.78 -5.30 -21.72
CA ILE A 282 8.79 -5.29 -23.20
C ILE A 282 9.81 -6.27 -23.81
N GLN A 283 10.81 -6.68 -23.02
CA GLN A 283 11.77 -7.73 -23.37
C GLN A 283 11.35 -9.11 -22.83
N ASN A 284 10.06 -9.31 -22.51
CA ASN A 284 9.52 -10.54 -21.92
C ASN A 284 10.26 -11.00 -20.66
N PHE A 285 10.73 -10.05 -19.86
CA PHE A 285 11.54 -10.27 -18.66
C PHE A 285 12.78 -11.15 -18.88
N ALA A 286 13.37 -11.11 -20.09
CA ALA A 286 14.58 -11.86 -20.43
C ALA A 286 15.75 -11.52 -19.50
N GLN A 287 15.89 -10.24 -19.12
CA GLN A 287 16.83 -9.77 -18.12
C GLN A 287 16.18 -8.73 -17.21
N ARG A 288 16.73 -8.60 -15.99
CA ARG A 288 16.33 -7.54 -15.06
C ARG A 288 17.10 -6.28 -15.42
N GLU A 289 16.38 -5.22 -15.74
CA GLU A 289 16.95 -3.91 -16.03
C GLU A 289 17.12 -3.06 -14.75
N SER A 290 18.06 -2.12 -14.81
CA SER A 290 18.19 -1.04 -13.84
C SER A 290 18.52 0.25 -14.57
N VAL A 291 18.04 1.39 -14.07
CA VAL A 291 18.23 2.71 -14.70
C VAL A 291 18.65 3.75 -13.67
N GLN A 292 19.30 4.82 -14.13
CA GLN A 292 19.45 6.02 -13.30
C GLN A 292 18.13 6.79 -13.32
N ALA A 293 17.36 6.72 -12.22
CA ALA A 293 16.01 7.23 -12.18
C ALA A 293 15.92 8.76 -12.06
N HIS A 294 15.11 9.38 -12.92
CA HIS A 294 14.78 10.80 -12.92
C HIS A 294 13.29 11.01 -13.25
N THR A 295 12.54 11.65 -12.36
CA THR A 295 11.13 12.02 -12.59
C THR A 295 10.66 13.00 -11.49
N VAL A 296 9.67 13.84 -11.80
CA VAL A 296 8.93 14.65 -10.82
C VAL A 296 8.18 13.79 -9.80
N ALA A 297 7.77 12.57 -10.17
CA ALA A 297 7.03 11.64 -9.34
C ALA A 297 7.95 10.93 -8.32
N SER A 298 8.36 11.67 -7.29
CA SER A 298 9.46 11.23 -6.41
C SER A 298 9.22 9.92 -5.65
N ALA A 299 7.97 9.51 -5.41
CA ALA A 299 7.64 8.25 -4.75
C ALA A 299 7.85 7.00 -5.63
N ILE A 300 7.87 7.17 -6.96
CA ILE A 300 8.15 6.12 -7.94
C ILE A 300 9.49 6.30 -8.67
N LYS A 301 10.30 7.29 -8.27
CA LYS A 301 11.67 7.49 -8.77
C LYS A 301 12.62 6.39 -8.29
N ILE A 302 12.47 5.19 -8.82
CA ILE A 302 13.19 3.97 -8.41
C ILE A 302 13.91 3.37 -9.63
N GLY A 303 15.23 3.33 -9.57
CA GLY A 303 16.09 2.81 -10.64
C GLY A 303 16.30 1.30 -10.61
N ASN A 304 16.12 0.68 -9.45
CA ASN A 304 16.31 -0.75 -9.24
C ASN A 304 15.29 -1.28 -8.21
N PRO A 305 14.08 -1.69 -8.64
CA PRO A 305 13.00 -2.05 -7.73
C PRO A 305 13.31 -3.30 -6.90
N VAL A 306 13.18 -3.19 -5.58
CA VAL A 306 13.51 -4.31 -4.67
C VAL A 306 12.52 -5.47 -4.75
N SER A 307 11.25 -5.23 -5.11
CA SER A 307 10.21 -6.29 -5.19
C SER A 307 10.06 -6.88 -6.59
N TYR A 308 11.05 -6.69 -7.48
CA TYR A 308 11.01 -7.09 -8.90
C TYR A 308 10.46 -8.50 -9.13
N SER A 309 11.06 -9.52 -8.52
CA SER A 309 10.68 -10.92 -8.79
C SER A 309 9.26 -11.24 -8.35
N ARG A 310 8.78 -10.63 -7.25
CA ARG A 310 7.41 -10.81 -6.75
C ARG A 310 6.41 -10.13 -7.68
N ALA A 311 6.74 -8.93 -8.18
CA ALA A 311 5.90 -8.18 -9.08
C ALA A 311 5.82 -8.81 -10.47
N ARG A 312 6.93 -9.31 -11.02
CA ARG A 312 6.94 -10.09 -12.27
C ARG A 312 5.94 -11.25 -12.19
N ARG A 313 6.02 -12.05 -11.12
CA ARG A 313 5.11 -13.17 -10.90
C ARG A 313 3.64 -12.71 -10.87
N VAL A 314 3.35 -11.57 -10.25
CA VAL A 314 2.00 -11.00 -10.25
C VAL A 314 1.53 -10.61 -11.65
N ILE A 315 2.40 -9.95 -12.44
CA ILE A 315 2.08 -9.59 -13.83
C ILE A 315 1.79 -10.84 -14.66
N GLU A 316 2.61 -11.90 -14.53
CA GLU A 316 2.41 -13.17 -15.24
C GLU A 316 1.12 -13.89 -14.81
N GLU A 317 0.80 -13.93 -13.51
CA GLU A 317 -0.38 -14.63 -12.98
C GLU A 317 -1.70 -13.88 -13.23
N CYS A 318 -1.67 -12.55 -13.29
CA CYS A 318 -2.87 -11.72 -13.48
C CYS A 318 -3.10 -11.35 -14.94
N ASP A 319 -2.36 -11.93 -15.89
CA ASP A 319 -2.32 -11.45 -17.29
C ASP A 319 -2.16 -9.92 -17.36
N GLY A 320 -1.28 -9.40 -16.51
CA GLY A 320 -1.08 -7.98 -16.30
C GLY A 320 -0.21 -7.35 -17.37
N ILE A 321 -0.16 -6.01 -17.33
CA ILE A 321 0.70 -5.21 -18.19
C ILE A 321 1.57 -4.27 -17.37
N VAL A 322 2.65 -3.82 -17.98
CA VAL A 322 3.48 -2.74 -17.46
C VAL A 322 3.55 -1.68 -18.53
N GLU A 323 3.27 -0.44 -18.15
CA GLU A 323 3.31 0.70 -19.06
C GLU A 323 4.12 1.83 -18.45
N GLU A 324 4.54 2.76 -19.30
CA GLU A 324 5.20 3.99 -18.89
C GLU A 324 4.44 5.24 -19.32
N VAL A 325 4.61 6.32 -18.56
CA VAL A 325 4.07 7.65 -18.87
C VAL A 325 5.13 8.72 -18.62
N SER A 326 5.08 9.78 -19.42
CA SER A 326 5.94 10.94 -19.29
C SER A 326 5.60 11.77 -18.04
N ASP A 327 6.55 12.61 -17.59
CA ASP A 327 6.30 13.55 -16.50
C ASP A 327 5.22 14.58 -16.89
N GLU A 328 5.13 14.94 -18.17
CA GLU A 328 4.10 15.81 -18.71
C GLU A 328 2.70 15.18 -18.58
N GLU A 329 2.54 13.91 -18.95
CA GLU A 329 1.27 13.18 -18.80
C GLU A 329 0.86 13.02 -17.34
N ILE A 330 1.83 12.71 -16.47
CA ILE A 330 1.62 12.65 -15.01
C ILE A 330 1.04 13.98 -14.50
N LEU A 331 1.65 15.11 -14.85
CA LEU A 331 1.22 16.43 -14.38
C LEU A 331 -0.10 16.87 -15.02
N ALA A 332 -0.36 16.48 -16.27
CA ALA A 332 -1.64 16.73 -16.94
C ALA A 332 -2.79 15.99 -16.24
N ALA A 333 -2.63 14.67 -16.00
CA ALA A 333 -3.62 13.87 -15.29
C ALA A 333 -3.87 14.41 -13.88
N LYS A 334 -2.79 14.70 -13.14
CA LYS A 334 -2.88 15.31 -11.81
C LYS A 334 -3.65 16.63 -11.81
N THR A 335 -3.44 17.49 -12.81
CA THR A 335 -4.17 18.76 -12.91
C THR A 335 -5.67 18.55 -13.03
N VAL A 336 -6.12 17.54 -13.78
CA VAL A 336 -7.55 17.19 -13.91
C VAL A 336 -8.10 16.68 -12.58
N ILE A 337 -7.37 15.79 -11.91
CA ILE A 337 -7.77 15.20 -10.62
C ILE A 337 -7.88 16.29 -9.55
N ASP A 338 -6.86 17.14 -9.41
CA ASP A 338 -6.83 18.25 -8.43
C ASP A 338 -7.99 19.23 -8.64
N ARG A 339 -8.26 19.61 -9.90
CA ARG A 339 -9.38 20.52 -10.25
C ARG A 339 -10.74 19.91 -9.98
N SER A 340 -10.81 18.58 -9.83
CA SER A 340 -12.03 17.85 -9.49
C SER A 340 -12.28 17.78 -7.99
N GLY A 341 -11.37 18.34 -7.16
CA GLY A 341 -11.50 18.38 -5.70
C GLY A 341 -10.85 17.19 -4.99
N ILE A 342 -10.14 16.32 -5.71
CA ILE A 342 -9.41 15.18 -5.18
C ILE A 342 -7.91 15.52 -5.25
N GLY A 343 -7.23 15.59 -4.11
CA GLY A 343 -5.81 15.99 -4.07
C GLY A 343 -4.86 14.80 -3.92
N CYS A 344 -3.98 14.58 -4.90
CA CYS A 344 -3.01 13.48 -4.88
C CYS A 344 -1.56 13.94 -5.08
N GLU A 345 -0.56 13.09 -4.81
CA GLU A 345 0.83 13.38 -5.18
C GLU A 345 1.08 13.05 -6.67
N PRO A 346 2.09 13.63 -7.35
CA PRO A 346 2.36 13.30 -8.77
C PRO A 346 2.57 11.81 -9.05
N ALA A 347 2.95 11.02 -8.05
CA ALA A 347 3.11 9.59 -8.23
C ALA A 347 1.80 8.79 -8.17
N SER A 348 0.67 9.39 -7.79
CA SER A 348 -0.61 8.69 -7.57
C SER A 348 -1.38 8.43 -8.85
#